data_AF-A0A7X7J2U6-F1
#
_entry.id   AF-A0A7X7J2U6-F1
#
_cell.length_a   1.000
_cell.length_b   1.000
_cell.length_c   1.000
_cell.angle_alpha   90.00
_cell.angle_beta   90.00
_cell.angle_gamma   90.00
#
_symmetry.space_group_name_H-M   'P 1'
#
loop_
_entity.id
_entity.type
_entity.pdbx_description
1 polymer ?
#
loop_
_entity_poly.entity_id
_entity_poly.type
_entity_poly.pdbx_seq_one_letter_code
_entity_poly.pdbx_strand_id
1 'polypeptide(L)'
;MIDSRMFSIKRSVLAFVLLPAIIAAGREEPSSASRTATSTAEEITPAIASQPAADTVLISALLDLRAACGAGSCDGGIHGGTQNRICHTSHGTYATYLGKDKDDHTVIHLVRIHEGKATLLHTMPTAVSGSNSAHVLCSADGEIYVLNGGSVLVNRNEHASMGVHHLNRKTGTIDDYPASIPFNGGNNFGYIAAAIDTVRGRIYAVYSGGDAPGYFAWLAFDLTSMKWMPTATVAKLGYRHCYNYCFAGGRGGMVILSERDITTAAAGLAQAFADNKVQAKYVWDELRLFYINDLASPEYTAVDVEKAVYDIQARLYPTVQNNYQGDAYIDASGNLHVLYASSNNNGKAGTFLRHAVFNARQTCIYNDLLEFQGGYMMRMAQSTGGVHYIIDMPYKEAARVQIWRATDTAGLHYRLFKEHQFPTGAAPTYAGLAVSCPRGGSPQNNVIDCLFPVNHDYFCFRIVLPDR
;
A
#
# COMPACT_ATOMS: atom_id res chain seq x y z
N MET A 1 -23.42 35.88 -8.12
CA MET A 1 -23.33 36.41 -6.74
C MET A 1 -22.52 35.43 -5.94
N ILE A 2 -21.40 35.89 -5.41
CA ILE A 2 -20.35 35.09 -4.75
C ILE A 2 -20.79 34.85 -3.31
N ASP A 3 -20.76 33.59 -2.85
CA ASP A 3 -20.61 33.31 -1.43
C ASP A 3 -19.55 32.22 -1.25
N SER A 4 -18.61 32.53 -0.37
CA SER A 4 -17.28 31.97 -0.24
C SER A 4 -17.08 31.61 1.22
N ARG A 5 -16.91 30.31 1.52
CA ARG A 5 -16.37 29.87 2.80
C ARG A 5 -15.03 29.19 2.58
N MET A 6 -13.99 30.01 2.67
CA MET A 6 -12.60 29.62 2.84
C MET A 6 -12.39 29.04 4.24
N PHE A 7 -11.67 27.92 4.31
CA PHE A 7 -10.99 27.50 5.53
C PHE A 7 -9.84 28.48 5.83
N SER A 8 -9.87 29.05 7.03
CA SER A 8 -8.83 29.94 7.57
C SER A 8 -7.70 29.12 8.17
N ILE A 9 -6.50 29.19 7.58
CA ILE A 9 -5.26 28.68 8.17
C ILE A 9 -4.63 29.82 8.98
N LYS A 10 -4.58 29.64 10.31
CA LYS A 10 -3.85 30.54 11.20
C LYS A 10 -2.35 30.40 10.91
N ARG A 11 -1.72 31.54 10.60
CA ARG A 11 -0.26 31.71 10.50
C ARG A 11 0.35 31.67 11.90
N SER A 12 1.27 30.74 12.13
CA SER A 12 2.24 30.82 13.22
C SER A 12 3.61 31.11 12.62
N VAL A 13 4.12 32.30 12.93
CA VAL A 13 5.46 32.76 12.61
C VAL A 13 6.42 32.13 13.62
N LEU A 14 7.35 31.29 13.18
CA LEU A 14 8.48 30.86 14.02
C LEU A 14 9.72 31.64 13.58
N ALA A 15 10.16 32.56 14.44
CA ALA A 15 11.41 33.27 14.31
C ALA A 15 12.56 32.44 14.91
N PHE A 16 13.64 32.31 14.15
CA PHE A 16 14.94 31.80 14.60
C PHE A 16 15.57 32.74 15.63
N VAL A 17 16.10 32.18 16.72
CA VAL A 17 17.14 32.84 17.54
C VAL A 17 18.23 31.81 17.88
N LEU A 18 19.48 32.21 17.62
CA LEU A 18 20.74 31.48 17.85
C LEU A 18 21.37 31.83 19.20
N LEU A 19 21.94 30.79 19.86
CA LEU A 19 23.10 30.74 20.79
C LEU A 19 23.03 31.44 22.17
N PRO A 20 23.94 31.14 23.16
CA PRO A 20 25.08 30.20 23.19
C PRO A 20 25.16 29.27 24.44
N ALA A 21 26.15 28.37 24.43
CA ALA A 21 26.58 27.47 25.51
C ALA A 21 27.36 28.17 26.65
N ILE A 22 27.25 27.67 27.89
CA ILE A 22 28.27 27.76 28.95
C ILE A 22 28.29 26.47 29.81
N ILE A 23 29.51 26.07 30.15
CA ILE A 23 30.05 24.89 30.84
C ILE A 23 29.92 24.99 32.38
N ALA A 24 29.73 23.87 33.11
CA ALA A 24 30.66 23.37 34.14
C ALA A 24 30.07 22.40 35.20
N ALA A 25 30.83 21.31 35.42
CA ALA A 25 31.19 20.66 36.69
C ALA A 25 30.19 19.76 37.47
N GLY A 26 30.33 18.44 37.26
CA GLY A 26 30.93 17.49 38.22
C GLY A 26 30.21 17.14 39.53
N ARG A 27 29.96 15.84 39.76
CA ARG A 27 30.57 15.02 40.83
C ARG A 27 30.07 13.57 40.84
N GLU A 28 30.87 12.74 41.50
CA GLU A 28 31.00 11.28 41.45
C GLU A 28 29.86 10.48 42.10
N GLU A 29 29.83 9.18 41.75
CA GLU A 29 29.05 8.09 42.37
C GLU A 29 29.39 7.88 43.86
N PRO A 30 28.61 7.03 44.55
CA PRO A 30 29.19 5.70 44.78
C PRO A 30 28.21 4.51 44.68
N SER A 31 28.85 3.38 44.37
CA SER A 31 28.41 1.99 44.38
C SER A 31 27.58 1.53 45.57
N SER A 32 26.67 0.58 45.34
CA SER A 32 26.47 -0.54 46.28
C SER A 32 26.06 -1.82 45.54
N ALA A 33 26.64 -2.93 45.97
CA ALA A 33 26.62 -4.22 45.32
C ALA A 33 25.47 -5.12 45.82
N SER A 34 25.15 -6.09 44.95
CA SER A 34 24.72 -7.47 45.25
C SER A 34 23.29 -7.69 45.79
N ARG A 35 22.47 -8.32 44.95
CA ARG A 35 21.80 -9.59 45.28
C ARG A 35 21.58 -10.41 44.00
N THR A 36 22.34 -11.49 43.90
CA THR A 36 22.15 -12.62 43.00
C THR A 36 20.81 -13.29 43.27
N ALA A 37 19.91 -13.27 42.30
CA ALA A 37 18.76 -14.17 42.23
C ALA A 37 18.93 -15.03 40.96
N THR A 38 19.43 -16.24 41.16
CA THR A 38 19.43 -17.32 40.17
C THR A 38 17.99 -17.76 39.95
N SER A 39 17.35 -17.15 38.95
CA SER A 39 16.14 -17.68 38.31
C SER A 39 16.61 -18.51 37.12
N THR A 40 16.58 -19.83 37.25
CA THR A 40 16.60 -20.75 36.13
C THR A 40 15.39 -20.46 35.26
N ALA A 41 15.57 -19.60 34.26
CA ALA A 41 14.64 -19.48 33.15
C ALA A 41 14.69 -20.82 32.41
N GLU A 42 13.64 -21.63 32.55
CA GLU A 42 13.33 -22.64 31.56
C GLU A 42 13.21 -21.92 30.22
N GLU A 43 14.15 -22.25 29.34
CA GLU A 43 14.19 -21.84 27.95
C GLU A 43 12.98 -22.47 27.27
N ILE A 44 11.83 -21.79 27.31
CA ILE A 44 10.69 -22.12 26.47
C ILE A 44 11.13 -21.80 25.05
N THR A 45 11.67 -22.80 24.36
CA THR A 45 11.89 -22.75 22.93
C THR A 45 10.51 -22.59 22.27
N PRO A 46 10.21 -21.48 21.58
CA PRO A 46 8.97 -21.37 20.84
C PRO A 46 9.02 -22.41 19.72
N ALA A 47 7.99 -23.25 19.65
CA ALA A 47 7.82 -24.17 18.54
C ALA A 47 7.84 -23.35 17.24
N ILE A 48 8.88 -23.54 16.42
CA ILE A 48 8.82 -23.25 14.99
C ILE A 48 7.49 -23.86 14.54
N ALA A 49 6.56 -23.04 14.08
CA ALA A 49 5.30 -23.52 13.55
C ALA A 49 5.65 -24.58 12.50
N SER A 50 5.42 -25.85 12.85
CA SER A 50 5.69 -26.97 11.98
C SER A 50 4.96 -26.70 10.67
N GLN A 51 5.64 -26.90 9.55
CA GLN A 51 4.99 -26.77 8.25
C GLN A 51 3.68 -27.58 8.27
N PRO A 52 2.56 -27.00 7.81
CA PRO A 52 1.32 -27.74 7.75
C PRO A 52 1.51 -29.00 6.90
N ALA A 53 0.79 -30.07 7.27
CA ALA A 53 0.68 -31.25 6.40
C ALA A 53 0.22 -30.82 5.00
N ALA A 54 0.56 -31.62 3.98
CA ALA A 54 0.05 -31.45 2.62
C ALA A 54 -1.47 -31.23 2.68
N ASP A 55 -1.94 -30.19 1.98
CA ASP A 55 -3.33 -29.71 1.95
C ASP A 55 -3.89 -29.06 3.23
N THR A 56 -3.06 -28.66 4.21
CA THR A 56 -3.53 -27.86 5.37
C THR A 56 -3.13 -26.39 5.25
N VAL A 57 -4.07 -25.48 5.48
CA VAL A 57 -3.80 -24.04 5.67
C VAL A 57 -3.93 -23.70 7.14
N LEU A 58 -2.91 -23.04 7.70
CA LEU A 58 -2.97 -22.50 9.06
C LEU A 58 -3.28 -21.01 9.01
N ILE A 59 -4.20 -20.56 9.84
CA ILE A 59 -4.60 -19.16 9.96
C ILE A 59 -4.46 -18.79 11.44
N SER A 60 -3.65 -17.77 11.72
CA SER A 60 -3.44 -17.31 13.10
C SER A 60 -4.66 -16.57 13.63
N ALA A 61 -4.73 -16.40 14.95
CA ALA A 61 -5.64 -15.44 15.56
C ALA A 61 -5.36 -14.01 15.06
N LEU A 62 -6.37 -13.14 15.20
CA LEU A 62 -6.23 -11.71 14.96
C LEU A 62 -5.37 -11.05 16.04
N LEU A 63 -4.57 -10.08 15.62
CA LEU A 63 -3.78 -9.23 16.49
C LEU A 63 -4.13 -7.75 16.21
N ASP A 64 -4.53 -7.03 17.27
CA ASP A 64 -4.87 -5.60 17.23
C ASP A 64 -3.59 -4.76 17.31
N LEU A 65 -3.27 -4.01 16.25
CA LEU A 65 -2.07 -3.16 16.21
C LEU A 65 -2.22 -1.88 17.03
N ARG A 66 -3.44 -1.43 17.31
CA ARG A 66 -3.71 -0.28 18.18
C ARG A 66 -3.14 -0.49 19.58
N ALA A 67 -3.26 -1.72 20.10
CA ALA A 67 -2.74 -2.08 21.41
C ALA A 67 -1.21 -1.90 21.51
N ALA A 68 -0.47 -2.20 20.42
CA ALA A 68 0.97 -2.00 20.37
C ALA A 68 1.35 -0.52 20.23
N CYS A 69 0.55 0.27 19.50
CA CYS A 69 0.83 1.68 19.25
C CYS A 69 0.39 2.59 20.40
N GLY A 70 -0.57 2.16 21.24
CA GLY A 70 -1.15 2.98 22.30
C GLY A 70 -2.01 4.14 21.80
N ALA A 71 -2.35 4.16 20.50
CA ALA A 71 -3.11 5.22 19.85
C ALA A 71 -4.05 4.64 18.77
N GLY A 72 -5.25 5.20 18.65
CA GLY A 72 -6.17 4.90 17.56
C GLY A 72 -5.60 5.35 16.21
N SER A 73 -6.06 4.73 15.12
CA SER A 73 -5.65 5.14 13.79
C SER A 73 -6.28 6.48 13.39
N CYS A 74 -5.76 7.11 12.34
CA CYS A 74 -6.30 8.36 11.80
C CYS A 74 -6.44 8.31 10.28
N ASP A 75 -7.38 9.07 9.74
CA ASP A 75 -7.63 9.17 8.30
C ASP A 75 -6.47 9.80 7.50
N GLY A 76 -5.49 10.39 8.20
CA GLY A 76 -4.37 11.10 7.61
C GLY A 76 -3.56 10.20 6.68
N GLY A 77 -3.79 10.33 5.37
CA GLY A 77 -3.00 9.67 4.33
C GLY A 77 -3.28 8.18 4.15
N ILE A 78 -4.33 7.65 4.80
CA ILE A 78 -4.82 6.31 4.51
C ILE A 78 -5.74 6.42 3.30
N HIS A 79 -5.29 5.99 2.14
CA HIS A 79 -6.20 5.87 1.00
C HIS A 79 -5.82 4.58 0.28
N GLY A 80 -6.80 3.69 0.15
CA GLY A 80 -6.67 2.54 -0.74
C GLY A 80 -5.83 1.35 -0.28
N GLY A 81 -6.11 0.19 -0.86
CA GLY A 81 -5.43 -1.08 -0.54
C GLY A 81 -4.16 -1.32 -1.33
N THR A 82 -3.77 -0.38 -2.19
CA THR A 82 -2.54 -0.47 -3.00
C THR A 82 -1.29 -0.10 -2.19
N GLN A 83 -1.45 0.45 -0.99
CA GLN A 83 -0.34 0.77 -0.11
C GLN A 83 0.34 -0.50 0.41
N ASN A 84 1.67 -0.55 0.32
CA ASN A 84 2.50 -1.56 0.97
C ASN A 84 2.50 -1.29 2.49
N ARG A 85 1.43 -1.67 3.20
CA ARG A 85 1.32 -1.46 4.66
C ARG A 85 2.01 -2.52 5.48
N ILE A 86 2.35 -3.64 4.86
CA ILE A 86 2.96 -4.79 5.53
C ILE A 86 4.01 -5.42 4.62
N CYS A 87 5.17 -5.75 5.17
CA CYS A 87 6.18 -6.55 4.51
C CYS A 87 6.68 -7.67 5.44
N HIS A 88 7.25 -8.70 4.84
CA HIS A 88 7.74 -9.88 5.53
C HIS A 88 9.21 -10.10 5.22
N THR A 89 10.01 -10.40 6.25
CA THR A 89 11.39 -10.85 6.11
C THR A 89 11.66 -12.06 7.00
N SER A 90 12.84 -12.67 6.85
CA SER A 90 13.32 -13.73 7.75
C SER A 90 13.43 -13.28 9.22
N HIS A 91 13.41 -11.97 9.49
CA HIS A 91 13.54 -11.39 10.81
C HIS A 91 12.20 -11.00 11.43
N GLY A 92 11.10 -11.21 10.70
CA GLY A 92 9.75 -10.92 11.16
C GLY A 92 8.97 -10.10 10.15
N THR A 93 7.77 -9.72 10.58
CA THR A 93 6.83 -8.96 9.79
C THR A 93 6.81 -7.53 10.27
N TYR A 94 6.75 -6.57 9.34
CA TYR A 94 6.78 -5.15 9.65
C TYR A 94 5.57 -4.49 9.03
N ALA A 95 4.91 -3.62 9.79
CA ALA A 95 3.73 -2.89 9.34
C ALA A 95 3.84 -1.39 9.65
N THR A 96 3.32 -0.57 8.76
CA THR A 96 3.04 0.83 9.06
C THR A 96 1.62 0.97 9.60
N TYR A 97 1.49 1.73 10.69
CA TYR A 97 0.22 2.12 11.28
C TYR A 97 0.17 3.65 11.37
N LEU A 98 -0.81 4.26 10.71
CA LEU A 98 -1.02 5.71 10.77
C LEU A 98 -1.86 6.05 12.00
N GLY A 99 -1.35 6.91 12.86
CA GLY A 99 -2.00 7.32 14.11
C GLY A 99 -1.82 8.81 14.38
N LYS A 100 -2.16 9.23 15.60
CA LYS A 100 -1.89 10.59 16.08
C LYS A 100 -0.98 10.59 17.30
N ASP A 101 -0.10 11.58 17.39
CA ASP A 101 0.67 11.83 18.62
C ASP A 101 -0.15 12.58 19.67
N LYS A 102 0.47 12.86 20.82
CA LYS A 102 -0.14 13.59 21.95
C LYS A 102 -0.58 15.02 21.61
N ASP A 103 -0.04 15.59 20.54
CA ASP A 103 -0.29 16.96 20.10
C ASP A 103 -1.25 16.98 18.88
N ASP A 104 -1.93 15.84 18.61
CA ASP A 104 -2.88 15.60 17.52
C ASP A 104 -2.28 15.64 16.10
N HIS A 105 -0.95 15.54 15.97
CA HIS A 105 -0.30 15.44 14.67
C HIS A 105 -0.35 14.01 14.14
N THR A 106 -0.58 13.86 12.83
CA THR A 106 -0.47 12.57 12.17
C THR A 106 0.97 12.05 12.23
N VAL A 107 1.12 10.80 12.67
CA VAL A 107 2.40 10.09 12.78
C VAL A 107 2.32 8.72 12.15
N ILE A 108 3.47 8.16 11.78
CA ILE A 108 3.61 6.79 11.30
C ILE A 108 4.26 5.97 12.41
N HIS A 109 3.57 4.95 12.89
CA HIS A 109 4.12 3.93 13.75
C HIS A 109 4.67 2.78 12.91
N LEU A 110 5.94 2.42 13.14
CA LEU A 110 6.54 1.19 12.61
C LEU A 110 6.38 0.09 13.66
N VAL A 111 5.62 -0.95 13.32
CA VAL A 111 5.31 -2.07 14.21
C VAL A 111 5.98 -3.33 13.68
N ARG A 112 6.63 -4.09 14.57
CA ARG A 112 7.11 -5.45 14.27
C ARG A 112 6.12 -6.46 14.83
N ILE A 113 5.74 -7.42 14.01
CA ILE A 113 4.94 -8.58 14.37
C ILE A 113 5.85 -9.81 14.34
N HIS A 114 6.02 -10.45 15.49
CA HIS A 114 6.86 -11.63 15.64
C HIS A 114 6.26 -12.54 16.72
N GLU A 115 6.19 -13.84 16.43
CA GLU A 115 5.67 -14.86 17.38
C GLU A 115 4.31 -14.50 17.99
N GLY A 116 3.37 -14.00 17.17
CA GLY A 116 2.03 -13.63 17.61
C GLY A 116 1.95 -12.34 18.44
N LYS A 117 3.05 -11.60 18.59
CA LYS A 117 3.11 -10.33 19.32
C LYS A 117 3.42 -9.16 18.40
N ALA A 118 2.69 -8.06 18.59
CA ALA A 118 2.96 -6.78 17.95
C ALA A 118 3.74 -5.90 18.93
N THR A 119 4.83 -5.28 18.44
CA THR A 119 5.67 -4.38 19.21
C THR A 119 5.93 -3.11 18.41
N LEU A 120 5.60 -1.96 18.98
CA LEU A 120 5.98 -0.66 18.42
C LEU A 120 7.51 -0.54 18.45
N LEU A 121 8.12 -0.31 17.30
CA LEU A 121 9.56 -0.06 17.19
C LEU A 121 9.87 1.43 17.20
N HIS A 122 9.12 2.20 16.41
CA HIS A 122 9.36 3.63 16.28
C HIS A 122 8.10 4.40 15.88
N THR A 123 8.09 5.69 16.18
CA THR A 123 7.08 6.66 15.76
C THR A 123 7.78 7.75 14.98
N MET A 124 7.39 7.96 13.73
CA MET A 124 8.00 8.92 12.82
C MET A 124 7.03 10.06 12.55
N PRO A 125 7.50 11.32 12.50
CA PRO A 125 6.68 12.41 12.00
C PRO A 125 6.39 12.18 10.52
N THR A 126 5.27 12.72 10.05
CA THR A 126 4.95 12.65 8.63
C THR A 126 4.31 13.97 8.20
N ALA A 127 4.74 14.46 7.04
CA ALA A 127 4.26 15.71 6.48
C ALA A 127 2.88 15.57 5.80
N VAL A 128 2.08 14.55 6.18
CA VAL A 128 0.90 14.07 5.42
C VAL A 128 0.06 15.22 4.88
N SER A 129 0.27 15.52 3.60
CA SER A 129 -0.53 16.44 2.82
C SER A 129 -1.21 15.76 1.65
N GLY A 130 -1.00 14.44 1.48
CA GLY A 130 -1.50 13.66 0.34
C GLY A 130 -2.07 12.29 0.72
N SER A 131 -2.89 11.76 -0.18
CA SER A 131 -3.45 10.42 -0.12
C SER A 131 -2.37 9.35 -0.31
N ASN A 132 -2.50 8.19 0.34
CA ASN A 132 -1.59 7.05 0.29
C ASN A 132 -0.16 7.34 0.83
N SER A 133 -0.03 7.93 2.02
CA SER A 133 1.22 8.60 2.42
C SER A 133 2.34 7.73 2.99
N ALA A 134 2.12 6.43 3.28
CA ALA A 134 3.10 5.59 3.97
C ALA A 134 3.18 4.16 3.41
N HIS A 135 4.41 3.68 3.19
CA HIS A 135 4.72 2.37 2.65
C HIS A 135 5.89 1.75 3.43
N VAL A 136 5.74 0.53 3.94
CA VAL A 136 6.85 -0.28 4.43
C VAL A 136 7.37 -1.19 3.30
N LEU A 137 8.68 -1.23 3.14
CA LEU A 137 9.39 -1.96 2.11
C LEU A 137 10.55 -2.73 2.76
N CYS A 138 10.99 -3.81 2.12
CA CYS A 138 12.21 -4.50 2.49
C CYS A 138 13.10 -4.82 1.28
N SER A 139 14.40 -4.69 1.47
CA SER A 139 15.41 -5.10 0.48
C SER A 139 15.63 -6.61 0.48
N ALA A 140 16.42 -7.11 -0.47
CA ALA A 140 16.71 -8.54 -0.61
C ALA A 140 17.44 -9.15 0.60
N ASP A 141 18.21 -8.36 1.34
CA ASP A 141 18.90 -8.73 2.59
C ASP A 141 18.04 -8.52 3.84
N GLY A 142 16.78 -8.10 3.67
CA GLY A 142 15.80 -7.96 4.76
C GLY A 142 15.95 -6.69 5.58
N GLU A 143 16.66 -5.66 5.07
CA GLU A 143 16.63 -4.32 5.65
C GLU A 143 15.26 -3.68 5.43
N ILE A 144 14.82 -2.85 6.39
CA ILE A 144 13.45 -2.31 6.43
C ILE A 144 13.47 -0.81 6.19
N TYR A 145 12.65 -0.37 5.25
CA TYR A 145 12.48 1.03 4.89
C TYR A 145 11.03 1.42 5.01
N VAL A 146 10.76 2.59 5.58
CA VAL A 146 9.45 3.24 5.50
C VAL A 146 9.58 4.45 4.58
N LEU A 147 8.91 4.38 3.44
CA LEU A 147 8.73 5.52 2.55
C LEU A 147 7.48 6.27 2.98
N ASN A 148 7.62 7.57 3.18
CA ASN A 148 6.49 8.47 3.31
C ASN A 148 6.62 9.68 2.38
N GLY A 149 5.49 10.29 2.05
CA GLY A 149 5.53 11.52 1.29
C GLY A 149 4.21 12.26 1.18
N GLY A 150 4.32 13.44 0.59
CA GLY A 150 3.23 14.32 0.19
C GLY A 150 3.72 15.32 -0.85
N SER A 151 2.93 16.35 -1.09
CA SER A 151 3.31 17.51 -1.91
C SER A 151 3.26 18.79 -1.07
N VAL A 152 4.18 19.71 -1.37
CA VAL A 152 4.27 21.01 -0.70
C VAL A 152 4.50 22.11 -1.73
N LEU A 153 4.09 23.33 -1.41
CA LEU A 153 4.39 24.50 -2.24
C LEU A 153 5.63 25.22 -1.73
N VAL A 154 6.68 25.26 -2.54
CA VAL A 154 7.90 26.03 -2.29
C VAL A 154 7.96 27.15 -3.33
N ASN A 155 7.90 28.41 -2.89
CA ASN A 155 7.88 29.57 -3.78
C ASN A 155 6.79 29.49 -4.87
N ARG A 156 5.60 28.98 -4.52
CA ARG A 156 4.46 28.70 -5.41
C ARG A 156 4.66 27.57 -6.43
N ASN A 157 5.79 26.88 -6.40
CA ASN A 157 6.03 25.67 -7.19
C ASN A 157 5.74 24.44 -6.35
N GLU A 158 5.09 23.44 -6.95
CA GLU A 158 4.81 22.18 -6.29
C GLU A 158 6.05 21.28 -6.26
N HIS A 159 6.39 20.82 -5.06
CA HIS A 159 7.51 19.93 -4.78
C HIS A 159 6.99 18.64 -4.18
N ALA A 160 7.62 17.52 -4.53
CA ALA A 160 7.54 16.30 -3.74
C ALA A 160 8.21 16.56 -2.39
N SER A 161 7.50 16.27 -1.30
CA SER A 161 8.07 16.21 0.05
C SER A 161 8.07 14.76 0.48
N MET A 162 9.24 14.18 0.73
CA MET A 162 9.39 12.75 0.94
C MET A 162 10.37 12.45 2.06
N GLY A 163 10.23 11.27 2.67
CA GLY A 163 11.20 10.67 3.56
C GLY A 163 11.37 9.18 3.24
N VAL A 164 12.60 8.70 3.37
CA VAL A 164 12.87 7.29 3.60
C VAL A 164 13.42 7.18 5.01
N HIS A 165 12.81 6.33 5.81
CA HIS A 165 13.21 6.00 7.17
C HIS A 165 13.76 4.58 7.19
N HIS A 166 15.06 4.40 7.44
CA HIS A 166 15.70 3.09 7.48
C HIS A 166 15.82 2.59 8.92
N LEU A 167 15.33 1.38 9.19
CA LEU A 167 15.50 0.75 10.50
C LEU A 167 16.88 0.12 10.63
N ASN A 168 17.73 0.72 11.45
CA ASN A 168 18.99 0.11 11.85
C ASN A 168 18.71 -0.99 12.87
N ARG A 169 18.66 -2.24 12.41
CA ARG A 169 18.30 -3.39 13.25
C ARG A 169 19.31 -3.71 14.36
N LYS A 170 20.57 -3.23 14.23
CA LYS A 170 21.62 -3.47 15.25
C LYS A 170 21.43 -2.56 16.46
N THR A 171 21.03 -1.32 16.25
CA THR A 171 20.85 -0.30 17.30
C THR A 171 19.38 -0.13 17.69
N GLY A 172 18.45 -0.55 16.85
CA GLY A 172 17.02 -0.27 17.00
C GLY A 172 16.63 1.18 16.65
N THR A 173 17.53 1.96 16.06
CA THR A 173 17.30 3.37 15.70
C THR A 173 16.78 3.51 14.27
N ILE A 174 16.21 4.67 13.95
CA ILE A 174 15.84 5.06 12.59
C ILE A 174 16.86 6.06 12.05
N ASP A 175 17.33 5.82 10.82
CA ASP A 175 18.11 6.77 10.03
C ASP A 175 17.18 7.44 9.01
N ASP A 176 17.13 8.77 9.02
CA ASP A 176 16.18 9.58 8.24
C ASP A 176 16.81 10.21 7.00
N TYR A 177 16.14 10.06 5.86
CA TYR A 177 16.57 10.61 4.58
C TYR A 177 15.46 11.47 3.94
N PRO A 178 15.20 12.68 4.45
CA PRO A 178 14.18 13.57 3.91
C PRO A 178 14.66 14.27 2.62
N ALA A 179 13.71 14.60 1.75
CA ALA A 179 13.96 15.43 0.57
C ALA A 179 12.76 16.30 0.20
N SER A 180 13.06 17.44 -0.43
CA SER A 180 12.09 18.28 -1.14
C SER A 180 12.59 18.48 -2.57
N ILE A 181 11.90 17.90 -3.55
CA ILE A 181 12.34 17.89 -4.95
C ILE A 181 11.24 18.47 -5.83
N PRO A 182 11.52 19.48 -6.67
CA PRO A 182 10.52 20.01 -7.58
C PRO A 182 10.09 18.94 -8.60
N PHE A 183 8.79 18.87 -8.89
CA PHE A 183 8.28 17.96 -9.93
C PHE A 183 8.74 18.38 -11.33
N ASN A 184 9.05 19.67 -11.55
CA ASN A 184 9.48 20.23 -12.85
C ASN A 184 8.49 19.96 -14.00
N GLY A 185 7.20 19.80 -13.69
CA GLY A 185 6.12 19.60 -14.65
C GLY A 185 4.88 18.99 -13.99
N GLY A 186 3.70 19.26 -14.56
CA GLY A 186 2.42 18.82 -13.98
C GLY A 186 1.97 19.66 -12.77
N ASN A 187 0.86 19.26 -12.16
CA ASN A 187 0.32 19.89 -10.96
C ASN A 187 -0.62 18.94 -10.19
N ASN A 188 -0.98 19.34 -8.96
CA ASN A 188 -1.91 18.65 -8.07
C ASN A 188 -1.49 17.20 -7.79
N PHE A 189 -0.22 17.01 -7.45
CA PHE A 189 0.33 15.69 -7.16
C PHE A 189 -0.09 15.19 -5.77
N GLY A 190 -0.44 13.91 -5.72
CA GLY A 190 -0.80 13.14 -4.52
C GLY A 190 -0.79 11.65 -4.83
N TYR A 191 -1.55 10.86 -4.05
CA TYR A 191 -1.72 9.41 -4.24
C TYR A 191 -0.40 8.68 -4.49
N ILE A 192 0.44 8.68 -3.45
CA ILE A 192 1.78 8.11 -3.54
C ILE A 192 1.68 6.59 -3.57
N ALA A 193 2.54 5.99 -4.38
CA ALA A 193 2.83 4.57 -4.34
C ALA A 193 4.33 4.35 -4.27
N ALA A 194 4.72 3.14 -3.88
CA ALA A 194 6.11 2.78 -3.75
C ALA A 194 6.41 1.47 -4.46
N ALA A 195 7.54 1.42 -5.15
CA ALA A 195 8.18 0.20 -5.62
C ALA A 195 9.60 0.12 -5.08
N ILE A 196 10.08 -1.09 -4.85
CA ILE A 196 11.50 -1.35 -4.57
C ILE A 196 12.07 -2.24 -5.67
N ASP A 197 13.14 -1.78 -6.30
CA ASP A 197 13.96 -2.55 -7.24
C ASP A 197 15.15 -3.10 -6.47
N THR A 198 15.02 -4.34 -6.01
CA THR A 198 16.06 -5.02 -5.23
C THR A 198 17.27 -5.40 -6.09
N VAL A 199 17.12 -5.49 -7.41
CA VAL A 199 18.23 -5.79 -8.33
C VAL A 199 19.13 -4.57 -8.52
N ARG A 200 18.53 -3.38 -8.68
CA ARG A 200 19.28 -2.13 -8.85
C ARG A 200 19.56 -1.39 -7.54
N GLY A 201 18.99 -1.86 -6.43
CA GLY A 201 19.12 -1.24 -5.12
C GLY A 201 18.46 0.13 -5.06
N ARG A 202 17.20 0.25 -5.46
CA ARG A 202 16.47 1.53 -5.49
C ARG A 202 15.06 1.42 -4.93
N ILE A 203 14.61 2.47 -4.26
CA ILE A 203 13.21 2.70 -3.93
C ILE A 203 12.67 3.79 -4.86
N TYR A 204 11.49 3.59 -5.43
CA TYR A 204 10.79 4.55 -6.27
C TYR A 204 9.54 5.05 -5.56
N ALA A 205 9.43 6.38 -5.42
CA ALA A 205 8.21 7.05 -5.03
C ALA A 205 7.47 7.45 -6.31
N VAL A 206 6.20 7.05 -6.47
CA VAL A 206 5.38 7.34 -7.64
C VAL A 206 4.19 8.18 -7.23
N TYR A 207 4.04 9.34 -7.84
CA TYR A 207 2.99 10.31 -7.60
C TYR A 207 2.04 10.36 -8.78
N SER A 208 0.77 10.62 -8.46
CA SER A 208 -0.30 10.83 -9.44
C SER A 208 -0.77 12.27 -9.37
N GLY A 209 -0.97 12.93 -10.52
CA GLY A 209 -1.38 14.33 -10.55
C GLY A 209 -2.37 14.68 -11.66
N GLY A 210 -2.85 15.92 -11.64
CA GLY A 210 -3.72 16.50 -12.67
C GLY A 210 -5.19 16.09 -12.55
N ASP A 211 -5.87 16.13 -13.71
CA ASP A 211 -7.26 15.68 -13.90
C ASP A 211 -7.43 15.24 -15.38
N ALA A 212 -7.42 16.22 -16.29
CA ALA A 212 -7.30 16.05 -17.74
C ALA A 212 -6.53 17.26 -18.33
N PRO A 213 -5.22 17.16 -18.63
CA PRO A 213 -4.40 15.95 -18.59
C PRO A 213 -4.13 15.44 -17.16
N GLY A 214 -3.80 14.16 -17.08
CA GLY A 214 -3.22 13.55 -15.88
C GLY A 214 -1.70 13.48 -15.94
N TYR A 215 -1.08 13.07 -14.83
CA TYR A 215 0.37 12.92 -14.73
C TYR A 215 0.76 11.74 -13.84
N PHE A 216 1.84 11.06 -14.20
CA PHE A 216 2.69 10.37 -13.24
C PHE A 216 3.97 11.17 -13.02
N ALA A 217 4.47 11.17 -11.80
CA ALA A 217 5.83 11.59 -11.51
C ALA A 217 6.51 10.53 -10.66
N TRP A 218 7.80 10.27 -10.87
CA TRP A 218 8.54 9.38 -9.99
C TRP A 218 9.92 9.90 -9.64
N LEU A 219 10.34 9.52 -8.43
CA LEU A 219 11.61 9.90 -7.82
C LEU A 219 12.28 8.63 -7.30
N ALA A 220 13.60 8.57 -7.37
CA ALA A 220 14.38 7.42 -6.95
C ALA A 220 15.24 7.72 -5.74
N PHE A 221 15.24 6.82 -4.76
CA PHE A 221 16.18 6.77 -3.66
C PHE A 221 17.15 5.62 -3.90
N ASP A 222 18.45 5.91 -3.86
CA ASP A 222 19.51 4.95 -4.10
C ASP A 222 19.96 4.30 -2.78
N LEU A 223 19.81 2.99 -2.67
CA LEU A 223 20.08 2.23 -1.44
C LEU A 223 21.57 2.02 -1.17
N THR A 224 22.44 2.26 -2.16
CA THR A 224 23.90 2.13 -1.97
C THR A 224 24.47 3.41 -1.38
N SER A 225 24.12 4.55 -1.95
CA SER A 225 24.59 5.87 -1.51
C SER A 225 23.71 6.50 -0.43
N MET A 226 22.55 5.90 -0.15
CA MET A 226 21.53 6.38 0.78
C MET A 226 21.11 7.83 0.50
N LYS A 227 20.83 8.12 -0.77
CA LYS A 227 20.50 9.46 -1.26
C LYS A 227 19.36 9.45 -2.26
N TRP A 228 18.54 10.49 -2.21
CA TRP A 228 17.59 10.80 -3.27
C TRP A 228 18.31 11.29 -4.52
N MET A 229 17.85 10.82 -5.68
CA MET A 229 18.18 11.45 -6.96
C MET A 229 17.56 12.85 -7.02
N PRO A 230 18.26 13.85 -7.58
CA PRO A 230 17.88 15.25 -7.43
C PRO A 230 16.70 15.70 -8.31
N THR A 231 16.22 14.84 -9.20
CA THR A 231 15.23 15.18 -10.23
C THR A 231 14.10 14.17 -10.27
N ALA A 232 12.87 14.67 -10.35
CA ALA A 232 11.72 13.87 -10.72
C ALA A 232 11.65 13.67 -12.25
N THR A 233 11.15 12.52 -12.68
CA THR A 233 10.71 12.29 -14.06
C THR A 233 9.19 12.39 -14.12
N VAL A 234 8.64 13.14 -15.07
CA VAL A 234 7.18 13.36 -15.18
C VAL A 234 6.67 12.90 -16.53
N ALA A 235 5.73 11.96 -16.51
CA ALA A 235 5.00 11.47 -17.69
C ALA A 235 3.62 12.13 -17.76
N LYS A 236 3.26 12.64 -18.95
CA LYS A 236 1.92 13.21 -19.21
C LYS A 236 0.96 12.11 -19.67
N LEU A 237 -0.22 12.09 -19.06
CA LEU A 237 -1.31 11.16 -19.37
C LEU A 237 -2.48 11.93 -20.00
N GLY A 238 -3.36 11.22 -20.71
CA GLY A 238 -4.63 11.79 -21.16
C GLY A 238 -5.53 12.20 -20.00
N TYR A 239 -5.55 11.38 -18.93
CA TYR A 239 -6.36 11.55 -17.74
C TYR A 239 -5.60 11.10 -16.50
N ARG A 240 -5.93 11.65 -15.33
CA ARG A 240 -5.33 11.25 -14.06
C ARG A 240 -5.69 9.79 -13.75
N HIS A 241 -4.68 9.02 -13.40
CA HIS A 241 -4.84 7.70 -12.83
C HIS A 241 -4.14 7.64 -11.47
N CYS A 242 -4.79 7.06 -10.48
CA CYS A 242 -4.42 6.98 -9.07
C CYS A 242 -4.46 5.54 -8.57
N TYR A 243 -4.16 5.34 -7.29
CA TYR A 243 -4.19 4.01 -6.62
C TYR A 243 -3.28 3.00 -7.31
N ASN A 244 -2.01 3.39 -7.41
CA ASN A 244 -1.03 2.64 -8.20
C ASN A 244 -0.58 1.37 -7.48
N TYR A 245 -0.54 0.25 -8.20
CA TYR A 245 0.32 -0.90 -7.88
C TYR A 245 1.56 -0.83 -8.76
N CYS A 246 2.72 -0.71 -8.14
CA CYS A 246 3.98 -0.48 -8.84
C CYS A 246 4.91 -1.70 -8.72
N PHE A 247 5.37 -2.23 -9.85
CA PHE A 247 6.29 -3.35 -9.93
C PHE A 247 7.55 -2.95 -10.70
N ALA A 248 8.67 -2.79 -10.01
CA ALA A 248 9.95 -2.53 -10.65
C ALA A 248 10.53 -3.83 -11.20
N GLY A 249 10.84 -3.86 -12.50
CA GLY A 249 11.20 -5.09 -13.22
C GLY A 249 12.68 -5.49 -13.14
N GLY A 250 13.50 -4.82 -12.33
CA GLY A 250 14.96 -5.04 -12.23
C GLY A 250 15.78 -4.57 -13.44
N ARG A 251 15.11 -4.27 -14.57
CA ARG A 251 15.73 -3.85 -15.83
C ARG A 251 15.82 -2.33 -16.00
N GLY A 252 15.43 -1.57 -14.97
CA GLY A 252 15.38 -0.11 -15.00
C GLY A 252 14.01 0.47 -15.39
N GLY A 253 13.03 -0.40 -15.64
CA GLY A 253 11.63 -0.06 -15.92
C GLY A 253 10.66 -0.47 -14.81
N MET A 254 9.40 -0.09 -14.97
CA MET A 254 8.32 -0.37 -14.02
C MET A 254 7.00 -0.63 -14.74
N VAL A 255 6.21 -1.57 -14.19
CA VAL A 255 4.80 -1.74 -14.55
C VAL A 255 3.95 -1.07 -13.49
N ILE A 256 2.96 -0.30 -13.91
CA ILE A 256 1.98 0.35 -13.03
C ILE A 256 0.58 -0.10 -13.44
N LEU A 257 -0.15 -0.75 -12.54
CA LEU A 257 -1.60 -0.83 -12.64
C LEU A 257 -2.19 0.39 -11.93
N SER A 258 -3.09 1.10 -12.59
CA SER A 258 -3.65 2.34 -12.07
C SER A 258 -5.11 2.51 -12.46
N GLU A 259 -5.90 3.05 -11.54
CA GLU A 259 -7.31 3.36 -11.73
C GLU A 259 -7.48 4.80 -12.16
N ARG A 260 -8.31 5.06 -13.17
CA ARG A 260 -8.64 6.45 -13.51
C ARG A 260 -9.39 7.09 -12.34
N ASP A 261 -9.01 8.30 -11.97
CA ASP A 261 -9.67 9.10 -10.93
C ASP A 261 -9.76 10.52 -11.46
N ILE A 262 -10.89 10.87 -12.07
CA ILE A 262 -11.10 12.17 -12.70
C ILE A 262 -12.40 12.80 -12.26
N THR A 263 -12.50 14.12 -12.42
CA THR A 263 -13.75 14.81 -12.14
C THR A 263 -14.86 14.35 -13.07
N THR A 264 -16.10 14.39 -12.58
CA THR A 264 -17.30 14.19 -13.42
C THR A 264 -17.34 15.17 -14.60
N ALA A 265 -16.78 16.37 -14.46
CA ALA A 265 -16.65 17.31 -15.58
C ALA A 265 -15.69 16.80 -16.66
N ALA A 266 -14.51 16.30 -16.28
CA ALA A 266 -13.54 15.71 -17.21
C ALA A 266 -14.10 14.45 -17.91
N ALA A 267 -14.99 13.70 -17.23
CA ALA A 267 -15.71 12.56 -17.80
C ALA A 267 -16.94 12.94 -18.66
N GLY A 268 -17.29 14.24 -18.79
CA GLY A 268 -18.48 14.69 -19.52
C GLY A 268 -19.81 14.46 -18.81
N LEU A 269 -19.79 14.27 -17.49
CA LEU A 269 -20.94 13.94 -16.63
C LEU A 269 -21.36 15.08 -15.70
N ALA A 270 -20.91 16.32 -15.94
CA ALA A 270 -21.22 17.45 -15.05
C ALA A 270 -22.74 17.62 -14.81
N GLN A 271 -23.56 17.45 -15.84
CA GLN A 271 -25.02 17.50 -15.70
C GLN A 271 -25.58 16.31 -14.91
N ALA A 272 -25.06 15.11 -15.14
CA ALA A 272 -25.49 13.92 -14.40
C ALA A 272 -25.18 14.05 -12.90
N PHE A 273 -24.03 14.67 -12.55
CA PHE A 273 -23.71 15.02 -11.17
C PHE A 273 -24.67 16.10 -10.62
N ALA A 274 -24.92 17.18 -11.36
CA ALA A 274 -25.85 18.23 -10.94
C ALA A 274 -27.29 17.72 -10.72
N ASP A 275 -27.71 16.72 -11.49
CA ASP A 275 -29.00 16.03 -11.38
C ASP A 275 -29.02 14.95 -10.27
N ASN A 276 -27.94 14.79 -9.50
CA ASN A 276 -27.74 13.71 -8.51
C ASN A 276 -27.86 12.28 -9.07
N LYS A 277 -27.57 12.09 -10.37
CA LYS A 277 -27.51 10.76 -11.02
C LYS A 277 -26.18 10.05 -10.76
N VAL A 278 -25.13 10.83 -10.47
CA VAL A 278 -23.83 10.36 -9.97
C VAL A 278 -23.60 11.01 -8.62
N GLN A 279 -23.22 10.23 -7.60
CA GLN A 279 -23.17 10.70 -6.21
C GLN A 279 -21.85 11.38 -5.83
N ALA A 280 -20.77 11.12 -6.56
CA ALA A 280 -19.44 11.65 -6.29
C ALA A 280 -19.04 12.70 -7.34
N LYS A 281 -18.25 13.69 -6.92
CA LYS A 281 -17.65 14.68 -7.84
C LYS A 281 -16.59 14.06 -8.76
N TYR A 282 -16.10 12.88 -8.42
CA TYR A 282 -15.11 12.11 -9.16
C TYR A 282 -15.70 10.79 -9.65
N VAL A 283 -15.11 10.23 -10.69
CA VAL A 283 -15.41 8.90 -11.22
C VAL A 283 -14.17 8.02 -11.20
N TRP A 284 -14.37 6.73 -10.93
CA TRP A 284 -13.36 5.68 -10.97
C TRP A 284 -13.77 4.64 -11.99
N ASP A 285 -13.61 4.92 -13.27
CA ASP A 285 -14.37 4.25 -14.34
C ASP A 285 -13.52 3.41 -15.31
N GLU A 286 -12.20 3.45 -15.17
CA GLU A 286 -11.23 2.77 -16.04
C GLU A 286 -10.07 2.21 -15.23
N LEU A 287 -9.56 1.05 -15.66
CA LEU A 287 -8.37 0.42 -15.09
C LEU A 287 -7.38 0.13 -16.21
N ARG A 288 -6.15 0.60 -16.05
CA ARG A 288 -5.13 0.58 -17.11
C ARG A 288 -3.77 0.15 -16.58
N LEU A 289 -3.06 -0.59 -17.41
CA LEU A 289 -1.65 -0.92 -17.23
C LEU A 289 -0.79 0.08 -17.99
N PHE A 290 0.26 0.57 -17.34
CA PHE A 290 1.29 1.42 -17.90
C PHE A 290 2.63 0.69 -17.79
N TYR A 291 3.35 0.62 -18.90
CA TYR A 291 4.66 -0.01 -18.99
C TYR A 291 5.69 1.07 -19.28
N ILE A 292 6.58 1.29 -18.32
CA ILE A 292 7.70 2.23 -18.42
C ILE A 292 8.96 1.38 -18.59
N ASN A 293 9.62 1.47 -19.75
CA ASN A 293 10.80 0.64 -20.04
C ASN A 293 12.08 1.20 -19.39
N ASP A 294 12.14 2.51 -19.19
CA ASP A 294 13.28 3.21 -18.60
C ASP A 294 12.78 4.35 -17.71
N LEU A 295 13.02 4.25 -16.40
CA LEU A 295 12.63 5.25 -15.41
C LEU A 295 13.45 6.56 -15.51
N ALA A 296 14.48 6.64 -16.33
CA ALA A 296 15.11 7.91 -16.68
C ALA A 296 14.33 8.69 -17.77
N SER A 297 13.32 8.08 -18.39
CA SER A 297 12.53 8.64 -19.49
C SER A 297 11.05 8.73 -19.13
N PRO A 298 10.33 9.80 -19.53
CA PRO A 298 8.89 9.90 -19.27
C PRO A 298 8.02 9.02 -20.18
N GLU A 299 8.63 8.31 -21.13
CA GLU A 299 7.92 7.51 -22.13
C GLU A 299 7.31 6.23 -21.54
N TYR A 300 6.11 5.89 -22.00
CA TYR A 300 5.39 4.70 -21.59
C TYR A 300 4.53 4.15 -22.73
N THR A 301 4.20 2.85 -22.64
CA THR A 301 3.06 2.26 -23.37
C THR A 301 1.96 1.94 -22.38
N ALA A 302 0.72 1.82 -22.86
CA ALA A 302 -0.39 1.48 -21.99
C ALA A 302 -1.39 0.53 -22.65
N VAL A 303 -2.03 -0.29 -21.82
CA VAL A 303 -3.05 -1.27 -22.22
C VAL A 303 -4.21 -1.19 -21.23
N ASP A 304 -5.43 -1.10 -21.75
CA ASP A 304 -6.62 -1.14 -20.91
C ASP A 304 -6.85 -2.54 -20.35
N VAL A 305 -7.07 -2.62 -19.04
CA VAL A 305 -7.62 -3.82 -18.38
C VAL A 305 -9.14 -3.78 -18.49
N GLU A 306 -9.74 -2.63 -18.16
CA GLU A 306 -11.17 -2.36 -18.28
C GLU A 306 -11.36 -0.91 -18.73
N LYS A 307 -11.91 -0.72 -19.93
CA LYS A 307 -12.24 0.61 -20.47
C LYS A 307 -13.53 1.13 -19.85
N ALA A 308 -13.63 2.45 -19.68
CA ALA A 308 -14.90 3.07 -19.33
C ALA A 308 -15.85 3.10 -20.53
N VAL A 309 -17.02 2.46 -20.40
CA VAL A 309 -18.09 2.53 -21.41
C VAL A 309 -19.37 3.02 -20.74
N TYR A 310 -19.72 4.28 -21.01
CA TYR A 310 -20.90 4.93 -20.49
C TYR A 310 -22.15 4.60 -21.32
N ASP A 311 -23.25 4.28 -20.65
CA ASP A 311 -24.59 4.29 -21.25
C ASP A 311 -25.47 5.29 -20.50
N ILE A 312 -25.45 6.53 -20.99
CA ILE A 312 -26.17 7.65 -20.37
C ILE A 312 -27.69 7.44 -20.45
N GLN A 313 -28.19 6.77 -21.49
CA GLN A 313 -29.62 6.53 -21.68
C GLN A 313 -30.13 5.50 -20.66
N ALA A 314 -29.39 4.39 -20.49
CA ALA A 314 -29.68 3.37 -19.50
C ALA A 314 -29.25 3.76 -18.06
N ARG A 315 -28.63 4.94 -17.90
CA ARG A 315 -28.06 5.44 -16.62
C ARG A 315 -27.02 4.49 -16.02
N LEU A 316 -26.22 3.86 -16.88
CA LEU A 316 -25.10 3.02 -16.47
C LEU A 316 -23.83 3.87 -16.50
N TYR A 317 -23.39 4.23 -15.30
CA TYR A 317 -22.14 4.95 -15.09
C TYR A 317 -21.10 3.96 -14.56
N PRO A 318 -20.10 3.59 -15.36
CA PRO A 318 -19.11 2.59 -14.98
C PRO A 318 -18.37 2.97 -13.71
N THR A 319 -18.08 1.97 -12.89
CA THR A 319 -17.15 2.08 -11.78
C THR A 319 -16.29 0.83 -11.71
N VAL A 320 -14.98 1.00 -11.67
CA VAL A 320 -13.98 -0.05 -11.56
C VAL A 320 -13.28 0.08 -10.21
N GLN A 321 -13.11 -1.04 -9.52
CA GLN A 321 -12.50 -1.09 -8.18
C GLN A 321 -11.49 -2.24 -8.11
N ASN A 322 -10.22 -1.90 -8.22
CA ASN A 322 -9.04 -2.68 -7.91
C ASN A 322 -8.46 -2.29 -6.53
N ASN A 323 -8.48 -1.01 -6.19
CA ASN A 323 -7.84 -0.43 -5.02
C ASN A 323 -8.18 -1.13 -3.70
N TYR A 324 -9.46 -1.26 -3.37
CA TYR A 324 -9.89 -1.95 -2.14
C TYR A 324 -10.54 -3.32 -2.38
N GLN A 325 -11.06 -3.58 -3.59
CA GLN A 325 -11.75 -4.83 -3.92
C GLN A 325 -10.92 -5.80 -4.76
N GLY A 326 -9.79 -5.39 -5.28
CA GLY A 326 -8.99 -6.16 -6.21
C GLY A 326 -7.51 -6.14 -5.86
N ASP A 327 -6.68 -6.54 -6.80
CA ASP A 327 -5.24 -6.69 -6.58
C ASP A 327 -4.47 -6.68 -7.90
N ALA A 328 -3.16 -6.46 -7.81
CA ALA A 328 -2.21 -6.73 -8.87
C ALA A 328 -1.11 -7.63 -8.33
N TYR A 329 -0.74 -8.65 -9.09
CA TYR A 329 0.21 -9.66 -8.65
C TYR A 329 1.02 -10.21 -9.82
N ILE A 330 2.36 -10.18 -9.72
CA ILE A 330 3.24 -10.81 -10.70
C ILE A 330 3.60 -12.21 -10.19
N ASP A 331 3.28 -13.24 -10.97
CA ASP A 331 3.61 -14.63 -10.66
C ASP A 331 5.10 -14.95 -10.89
N ALA A 332 5.55 -16.13 -10.42
CA ALA A 332 6.92 -16.59 -10.64
C ALA A 332 7.28 -16.81 -12.13
N SER A 333 6.31 -16.86 -13.03
CA SER A 333 6.53 -16.94 -14.48
C SER A 333 6.61 -15.56 -15.15
N GLY A 334 6.39 -14.48 -14.41
CA GLY A 334 6.37 -13.11 -14.90
C GLY A 334 5.04 -12.69 -15.54
N ASN A 335 3.97 -13.45 -15.36
CA ASN A 335 2.63 -13.01 -15.75
C ASN A 335 2.06 -12.08 -14.68
N LEU A 336 1.38 -11.03 -15.13
CA LEU A 336 0.67 -10.09 -14.27
C LEU A 336 -0.80 -10.48 -14.18
N HIS A 337 -1.24 -10.83 -12.99
CA HIS A 337 -2.62 -11.07 -12.63
C HIS A 337 -3.23 -9.79 -12.07
N VAL A 338 -4.47 -9.50 -12.46
CA VAL A 338 -5.24 -8.35 -12.01
C VAL A 338 -6.62 -8.81 -11.57
N LEU A 339 -6.92 -8.67 -10.28
CA LEU A 339 -8.28 -8.85 -9.75
C LEU A 339 -8.96 -7.50 -9.66
N TYR A 340 -10.22 -7.39 -10.02
CA TYR A 340 -10.96 -6.12 -9.92
C TYR A 340 -12.47 -6.34 -9.92
N ALA A 341 -13.22 -5.36 -9.42
CA ALA A 341 -14.66 -5.28 -9.60
C ALA A 341 -15.00 -4.29 -10.73
N SER A 342 -15.95 -4.62 -11.59
CA SER A 342 -16.49 -3.72 -12.63
C SER A 342 -18.00 -3.60 -12.44
N SER A 343 -18.49 -2.38 -12.30
CA SER A 343 -19.89 -2.07 -12.03
C SER A 343 -20.48 -1.23 -13.15
N ASN A 344 -21.70 -1.55 -13.57
CA ASN A 344 -22.47 -0.77 -14.55
C ASN A 344 -21.67 -0.39 -15.82
N ASN A 345 -20.84 -1.32 -16.30
CA ASN A 345 -19.97 -1.11 -17.45
C ASN A 345 -20.37 -2.01 -18.63
N ASN A 346 -19.96 -1.65 -19.85
CA ASN A 346 -20.22 -2.41 -21.07
C ASN A 346 -21.70 -2.79 -21.26
N GLY A 347 -22.61 -1.86 -20.93
CA GLY A 347 -24.06 -2.03 -21.09
C GLY A 347 -24.71 -3.04 -20.13
N LYS A 348 -23.98 -3.49 -19.09
CA LYS A 348 -24.50 -4.43 -18.10
C LYS A 348 -24.64 -3.76 -16.74
N ALA A 349 -25.85 -3.78 -16.19
CA ALA A 349 -26.09 -3.35 -14.82
C ALA A 349 -25.58 -4.39 -13.80
N GLY A 350 -25.15 -3.91 -12.64
CA GLY A 350 -24.63 -4.75 -11.55
C GLY A 350 -23.11 -4.68 -11.42
N THR A 351 -22.60 -5.34 -10.38
CA THR A 351 -21.17 -5.38 -10.04
C THR A 351 -20.65 -6.80 -10.21
N PHE A 352 -19.52 -6.94 -10.90
CA PHE A 352 -18.91 -8.21 -11.23
C PHE A 352 -17.44 -8.23 -10.82
N LEU A 353 -17.04 -9.26 -10.09
CA LEU A 353 -15.64 -9.55 -9.78
C LEU A 353 -15.00 -10.28 -10.97
N ARG A 354 -13.84 -9.80 -11.40
CA ARG A 354 -13.14 -10.24 -12.61
C ARG A 354 -11.68 -10.51 -12.32
N HIS A 355 -11.10 -11.38 -13.14
CA HIS A 355 -9.68 -11.71 -13.14
C HIS A 355 -9.13 -11.61 -14.55
N ALA A 356 -8.14 -10.73 -14.73
CA ALA A 356 -7.38 -10.61 -15.97
C ALA A 356 -5.94 -11.07 -15.78
N VAL A 357 -5.35 -11.67 -16.82
CA VAL A 357 -3.94 -12.07 -16.86
C VAL A 357 -3.26 -11.52 -18.10
N PHE A 358 -2.10 -10.91 -17.89
CA PHE A 358 -1.22 -10.38 -18.93
C PHE A 358 0.09 -11.15 -18.90
N ASN A 359 0.51 -11.65 -20.06
CA ASN A 359 1.80 -12.34 -20.15
C ASN A 359 2.98 -11.36 -20.15
N ALA A 360 4.21 -11.89 -20.11
CA ALA A 360 5.44 -11.09 -20.16
C ALA A 360 5.60 -10.23 -21.44
N ARG A 361 4.80 -10.49 -22.50
CA ARG A 361 4.72 -9.66 -23.71
C ARG A 361 3.61 -8.61 -23.63
N GLN A 362 3.10 -8.33 -22.43
CA GLN A 362 2.09 -7.31 -22.16
C GLN A 362 0.76 -7.57 -22.87
N THR A 363 0.49 -8.82 -23.25
CA THR A 363 -0.74 -9.22 -23.94
C THR A 363 -1.71 -9.82 -22.93
N CYS A 364 -2.96 -9.35 -22.94
CA CYS A 364 -4.04 -9.97 -22.18
C CYS A 364 -4.32 -11.37 -22.75
N ILE A 365 -4.14 -12.40 -21.94
CA ILE A 365 -4.37 -13.81 -22.32
C ILE A 365 -5.60 -14.41 -21.64
N TYR A 366 -6.16 -13.70 -20.65
CA TYR A 366 -7.36 -14.09 -19.91
C TYR A 366 -8.02 -12.83 -19.33
N ASN A 367 -9.35 -12.73 -19.40
CA ASN A 367 -10.15 -11.73 -18.68
C ASN A 367 -11.59 -12.23 -18.57
N ASP A 368 -11.93 -12.84 -17.43
CA ASP A 368 -13.25 -13.41 -17.19
C ASP A 368 -13.76 -13.11 -15.77
N LEU A 369 -15.00 -13.50 -15.50
CA LEU A 369 -15.60 -13.48 -14.17
C LEU A 369 -14.89 -14.47 -13.24
N LEU A 370 -14.71 -14.08 -11.99
CA LEU A 370 -14.32 -15.00 -10.93
C LEU A 370 -15.46 -15.99 -10.60
N GLU A 371 -15.09 -17.19 -10.16
CA GLU A 371 -16.06 -18.23 -9.78
C GLU A 371 -16.93 -17.83 -8.57
N PHE A 372 -16.49 -16.83 -7.82
CA PHE A 372 -17.24 -16.21 -6.74
C PHE A 372 -17.50 -14.73 -7.03
N GLN A 373 -18.62 -14.22 -6.51
CA GLN A 373 -19.11 -12.87 -6.74
C GLN A 373 -19.57 -12.26 -5.41
N GLY A 374 -19.48 -10.94 -5.26
CA GLY A 374 -19.93 -10.23 -4.06
C GLY A 374 -19.03 -9.05 -3.68
N GLY A 375 -19.26 -8.50 -2.48
CA GLY A 375 -18.50 -7.37 -1.95
C GLY A 375 -17.26 -7.82 -1.18
N TYR A 376 -16.21 -8.22 -1.90
CA TYR A 376 -14.98 -8.76 -1.30
C TYR A 376 -13.76 -7.85 -1.52
N MET A 377 -12.85 -7.87 -0.56
CA MET A 377 -11.48 -7.38 -0.69
C MET A 377 -10.59 -8.58 -1.03
N MET A 378 -9.97 -8.59 -2.20
CA MET A 378 -9.23 -9.75 -2.71
C MET A 378 -7.74 -9.49 -2.79
N ARG A 379 -6.89 -10.46 -2.48
CA ARG A 379 -5.44 -10.41 -2.69
C ARG A 379 -4.94 -11.75 -3.20
N MET A 380 -4.01 -11.72 -4.15
CA MET A 380 -3.37 -12.91 -4.69
C MET A 380 -2.06 -13.24 -3.99
N ALA A 381 -1.76 -14.52 -3.95
CA ALA A 381 -0.46 -15.05 -3.55
C ALA A 381 -0.15 -16.33 -4.30
N GLN A 382 1.12 -16.72 -4.29
CA GLN A 382 1.58 -17.99 -4.83
C GLN A 382 2.52 -18.65 -3.83
N SER A 383 2.26 -19.93 -3.56
CA SER A 383 3.16 -20.77 -2.75
C SER A 383 4.53 -20.94 -3.41
N THR A 384 5.52 -21.39 -2.64
CA THR A 384 6.84 -21.82 -3.14
C THR A 384 6.73 -22.94 -4.17
N GLY A 385 5.69 -23.78 -4.05
CA GLY A 385 5.36 -24.82 -5.03
C GLY A 385 4.64 -24.29 -6.28
N GLY A 386 4.48 -22.99 -6.48
CA GLY A 386 3.87 -22.41 -7.68
C GLY A 386 2.33 -22.49 -7.74
N VAL A 387 1.66 -22.93 -6.68
CA VAL A 387 0.19 -22.95 -6.61
C VAL A 387 -0.32 -21.55 -6.26
N HIS A 388 -1.26 -21.04 -7.05
CA HIS A 388 -1.91 -19.74 -6.86
C HIS A 388 -3.08 -19.81 -5.86
N TYR A 389 -3.25 -18.72 -5.12
CA TYR A 389 -4.33 -18.54 -4.17
C TYR A 389 -4.92 -17.14 -4.27
N ILE A 390 -6.23 -17.02 -4.06
CA ILE A 390 -6.89 -15.76 -3.74
C ILE A 390 -7.29 -15.80 -2.26
N ILE A 391 -6.88 -14.78 -1.54
CA ILE A 391 -7.28 -14.48 -0.17
C ILE A 391 -8.36 -13.42 -0.28
N ASP A 392 -9.56 -13.72 0.19
CA ASP A 392 -10.61 -12.72 0.28
C ASP A 392 -11.12 -12.50 1.70
N MET A 393 -11.67 -11.32 1.91
CA MET A 393 -12.45 -10.97 3.08
C MET A 393 -13.67 -10.13 2.67
N PRO A 394 -14.84 -10.35 3.26
CA PRO A 394 -16.03 -9.56 2.95
C PRO A 394 -15.91 -8.14 3.51
N TYR A 395 -16.48 -7.17 2.80
CA TYR A 395 -16.50 -5.76 3.19
C TYR A 395 -17.76 -5.42 3.99
N LYS A 396 -17.62 -4.71 5.12
CA LYS A 396 -18.73 -4.34 6.04
C LYS A 396 -19.54 -5.52 6.62
N GLU A 397 -18.95 -6.71 6.63
CA GLU A 397 -19.51 -7.91 7.28
C GLU A 397 -18.55 -8.43 8.34
N ALA A 398 -19.02 -9.35 9.20
CA ALA A 398 -18.18 -9.99 10.20
C ALA A 398 -16.94 -10.65 9.58
N ALA A 399 -15.77 -10.34 10.14
CA ALA A 399 -14.47 -10.72 9.61
C ALA A 399 -14.35 -12.25 9.49
N ARG A 400 -14.21 -12.67 8.24
CA ARG A 400 -13.83 -14.03 7.84
C ARG A 400 -12.82 -13.91 6.72
N VAL A 401 -11.94 -14.89 6.63
CA VAL A 401 -11.02 -15.02 5.49
C VAL A 401 -11.40 -16.28 4.72
N GLN A 402 -11.57 -16.14 3.42
CA GLN A 402 -11.70 -17.25 2.50
C GLN A 402 -10.42 -17.38 1.69
N ILE A 403 -9.95 -18.62 1.56
CA ILE A 403 -8.78 -18.99 0.77
C ILE A 403 -9.29 -19.80 -0.39
N TRP A 404 -9.13 -19.26 -1.60
CA TRP A 404 -9.47 -19.93 -2.84
C TRP A 404 -8.20 -20.43 -3.49
N ARG A 405 -8.13 -21.72 -3.78
CA ARG A 405 -6.97 -22.37 -4.40
C ARG A 405 -7.22 -22.52 -5.88
N ALA A 406 -6.21 -22.22 -6.69
CA ALA A 406 -6.28 -22.45 -8.12
C ALA A 406 -6.47 -23.94 -8.45
N THR A 407 -7.27 -24.21 -9.47
CA THR A 407 -7.56 -25.55 -9.99
C THR A 407 -6.69 -25.91 -11.20
N ASP A 408 -5.98 -24.92 -11.74
CA ASP A 408 -5.02 -25.05 -12.83
C ASP A 408 -3.66 -24.43 -12.44
N THR A 409 -2.63 -24.74 -13.22
CA THR A 409 -1.25 -24.28 -12.96
C THR A 409 -1.02 -22.81 -13.32
N ALA A 410 -1.84 -22.25 -14.22
CA ALA A 410 -1.75 -20.88 -14.67
C ALA A 410 -2.49 -19.92 -13.72
N GLY A 411 -3.22 -20.42 -12.72
CA GLY A 411 -3.95 -19.60 -11.76
C GLY A 411 -5.11 -18.84 -12.40
N LEU A 412 -5.86 -19.48 -13.30
CA LEU A 412 -6.99 -18.85 -14.02
C LEU A 412 -8.34 -19.16 -13.37
N HIS A 413 -8.46 -20.31 -12.70
CA HIS A 413 -9.70 -20.82 -12.13
C HIS A 413 -9.54 -21.24 -10.68
N TYR A 414 -10.52 -20.90 -9.84
CA TYR A 414 -10.40 -21.07 -8.39
C TYR A 414 -11.57 -21.85 -7.77
N ARG A 415 -11.28 -22.53 -6.66
CA ARG A 415 -12.29 -23.14 -5.79
C ARG A 415 -12.01 -22.81 -4.33
N LEU A 416 -13.06 -22.65 -3.54
CA LEU A 416 -12.94 -22.43 -2.10
C LEU A 416 -12.20 -23.61 -1.48
N PHE A 417 -11.10 -23.31 -0.80
CA PHE A 417 -10.23 -24.31 -0.18
C PHE A 417 -10.33 -24.28 1.33
N LYS A 418 -10.42 -23.09 1.92
CA LYS A 418 -10.59 -22.91 3.36
C LYS A 418 -11.38 -21.65 3.65
N GLU A 419 -12.19 -21.69 4.70
CA GLU A 419 -12.76 -20.51 5.34
C GLU A 419 -12.39 -20.51 6.82
N HIS A 420 -12.14 -19.32 7.37
CA HIS A 420 -11.94 -19.12 8.80
C HIS A 420 -12.65 -17.85 9.26
N GLN A 421 -13.58 -18.01 10.21
CA GLN A 421 -14.30 -16.91 10.85
C GLN A 421 -13.54 -16.45 12.09
N PHE A 422 -13.32 -15.14 12.24
CA PHE A 422 -12.68 -14.58 13.42
C PHE A 422 -13.71 -14.28 14.53
N PRO A 423 -13.48 -14.68 15.79
CA PRO A 423 -14.44 -14.54 16.88
C PRO A 423 -14.40 -13.14 17.55
N THR A 424 -14.34 -12.06 16.78
CA THR A 424 -14.11 -10.70 17.31
C THR A 424 -15.23 -9.70 16.99
N GLY A 425 -16.20 -10.07 16.14
CA GLY A 425 -17.23 -9.14 15.65
C GLY A 425 -16.69 -8.01 14.78
N ALA A 426 -15.37 -7.96 14.52
CA ALA A 426 -14.74 -6.98 13.66
C ALA A 426 -15.36 -7.03 12.26
N ALA A 427 -15.59 -5.87 11.65
CA ALA A 427 -16.11 -5.78 10.29
C ALA A 427 -15.11 -5.00 9.44
N PRO A 428 -14.45 -5.64 8.46
CA PRO A 428 -13.47 -4.93 7.66
C PRO A 428 -14.12 -3.76 6.91
N THR A 429 -13.55 -2.58 7.08
CA THR A 429 -14.03 -1.36 6.43
C THR A 429 -12.85 -0.55 5.96
N TYR A 430 -13.08 0.25 4.90
CA TYR A 430 -12.11 1.18 4.35
C TYR A 430 -10.85 0.51 3.74
N ALA A 431 -10.17 1.20 2.82
CA ALA A 431 -8.82 0.92 2.26
C ALA A 431 -8.35 -0.53 1.97
N GLY A 432 -9.20 -1.55 1.89
CA GLY A 432 -8.86 -2.90 1.42
C GLY A 432 -8.00 -3.75 2.36
N LEU A 433 -7.76 -4.99 1.96
CA LEU A 433 -6.80 -5.91 2.57
C LEU A 433 -5.37 -5.56 2.11
N ALA A 434 -4.36 -5.67 2.97
CA ALA A 434 -2.95 -5.62 2.57
C ALA A 434 -2.29 -6.96 2.87
N VAL A 435 -1.36 -7.40 2.02
CA VAL A 435 -0.65 -8.68 2.18
C VAL A 435 0.84 -8.52 1.87
N SER A 436 1.68 -9.30 2.56
CA SER A 436 3.14 -9.20 2.40
C SER A 436 3.66 -9.87 1.13
N CYS A 437 3.14 -11.03 0.70
CA CYS A 437 3.81 -11.88 -0.28
C CYS A 437 3.36 -11.63 -1.73
N PRO A 438 4.24 -11.28 -2.69
CA PRO A 438 5.59 -10.70 -2.62
C PRO A 438 5.53 -9.19 -2.91
N ARG A 439 4.84 -8.43 -2.07
CA ARG A 439 4.68 -6.98 -2.15
C ARG A 439 5.70 -6.28 -1.26
N GLY A 440 6.04 -5.04 -1.63
CA GLY A 440 6.99 -4.22 -0.89
C GLY A 440 8.39 -4.86 -0.76
N GLY A 441 8.78 -5.75 -1.66
CA GLY A 441 10.06 -6.48 -1.60
C GLY A 441 10.05 -7.71 -0.69
N SER A 442 8.91 -8.07 -0.10
CA SER A 442 8.82 -9.34 0.66
C SER A 442 9.07 -10.52 -0.28
N PRO A 443 9.73 -11.59 0.21
CA PRO A 443 9.99 -12.76 -0.61
C PRO A 443 8.70 -13.50 -0.93
N GLN A 444 8.66 -14.18 -2.08
CA GLN A 444 7.63 -15.16 -2.35
C GLN A 444 7.88 -16.41 -1.49
N ASN A 445 6.97 -16.68 -0.56
CA ASN A 445 7.02 -17.87 0.29
C ASN A 445 5.60 -18.31 0.70
N ASN A 446 5.51 -19.35 1.53
CA ASN A 446 4.24 -19.89 2.01
C ASN A 446 3.64 -19.13 3.20
N VAL A 447 4.27 -18.04 3.64
CA VAL A 447 3.83 -17.23 4.79
C VAL A 447 3.30 -15.90 4.28
N ILE A 448 2.00 -15.71 4.45
CA ILE A 448 1.32 -14.49 3.98
C ILE A 448 0.82 -13.76 5.21
N ASP A 449 1.49 -12.66 5.53
CA ASP A 449 1.01 -11.77 6.57
C ASP A 449 0.00 -10.81 5.96
N CYS A 450 -1.13 -10.72 6.62
CA CYS A 450 -2.30 -9.97 6.17
C CYS A 450 -2.58 -8.86 7.18
N LEU A 451 -3.03 -7.71 6.68
CA LEU A 451 -3.44 -6.57 7.48
C LEU A 451 -4.72 -5.99 6.88
N PHE A 452 -5.74 -5.79 7.69
CA PHE A 452 -6.99 -5.17 7.26
C PHE A 452 -7.47 -4.11 8.25
N PRO A 453 -8.07 -3.02 7.75
CA PRO A 453 -8.65 -1.97 8.57
C PRO A 453 -10.07 -2.30 9.06
N VAL A 454 -10.41 -1.79 10.24
CA VAL A 454 -11.74 -1.76 10.85
C VAL A 454 -11.90 -0.39 11.49
N ASN A 455 -12.72 0.48 10.90
CA ASN A 455 -12.88 1.86 11.35
C ASN A 455 -11.53 2.57 11.52
N HIS A 456 -10.64 2.39 10.54
CA HIS A 456 -9.26 2.88 10.47
C HIS A 456 -8.24 2.12 11.34
N ASP A 457 -8.63 1.48 12.45
CA ASP A 457 -7.72 0.64 13.22
C ASP A 457 -7.30 -0.60 12.42
N TYR A 458 -6.07 -1.07 12.61
CA TYR A 458 -5.52 -2.19 11.84
C TYR A 458 -5.43 -3.48 12.65
N PHE A 459 -5.95 -4.54 12.07
CA PHE A 459 -5.82 -5.92 12.55
C PHE A 459 -4.90 -6.68 11.61
N CYS A 460 -4.06 -7.55 12.17
CA CYS A 460 -3.23 -8.44 11.39
C CYS A 460 -3.45 -9.91 11.74
N PHE A 461 -3.16 -10.77 10.76
CA PHE A 461 -3.16 -12.21 10.90
C PHE A 461 -2.21 -12.82 9.89
N ARG A 462 -1.87 -14.09 10.09
CA ARG A 462 -0.96 -14.84 9.22
C ARG A 462 -1.68 -16.04 8.62
N ILE A 463 -1.43 -16.26 7.34
CA ILE A 463 -1.77 -17.48 6.61
C ILE A 463 -0.47 -18.24 6.35
N VAL A 464 -0.45 -19.54 6.66
CA VAL A 464 0.60 -20.47 6.24
C VAL A 464 0.00 -21.44 5.24
N LEU A 465 0.46 -21.37 4.00
CA LEU A 465 0.06 -22.24 2.91
C LEU A 465 0.80 -23.59 3.00
N PRO A 466 0.20 -24.70 2.50
CA PRO A 466 0.88 -25.98 2.44
C PRO A 466 2.04 -25.94 1.44
N ASP A 467 3.15 -26.59 1.81
CA ASP A 467 4.07 -27.13 0.82
C ASP A 467 3.39 -28.30 0.12
N ARG A 468 3.64 -28.44 -1.19
CA ARG A 468 2.96 -29.44 -2.03
C ARG A 468 2.98 -30.85 -1.44
#